data_AF-A0A8J4YA27-F1
#
_entry.id   AF-A0A8J4YA27-F1
#
_cell.length_a   1.000
_cell.length_b   1.000
_cell.length_c   1.000
_cell.angle_alpha   90.00
_cell.angle_beta   90.00
_cell.angle_gamma   90.00
#
_symmetry.space_group_name_H-M   'P 1'
#
loop_
_entity.id
_entity.type
_entity.pdbx_description
1 polymer ?
#
loop_
_entity_poly.entity_id
_entity_poly.type
_entity_poly.pdbx_seq_one_letter_code
_entity_poly.pdbx_strand_id
1 'polypeptide(L)'
;MGFFKLIPEVQAYADYCTLAFPCDRRDWQDTVCRINLALDNIVTWSSRWQVSLAPDKTQALLISRRQDITNLPAPDIRLEGRSLPLQRSISIFGVEFDA
;
A
#
# COMPACT_ATOMS: atom_id res chain seq x y z
N MET A 1 15.20 12.03 -1.16
CA MET A 1 13.76 11.87 -0.88
C MET A 1 12.91 12.99 -1.50
N GLY A 2 12.99 13.22 -2.82
CA GLY A 2 12.16 14.24 -3.50
C GLY A 2 10.87 13.67 -4.09
N PHE A 3 10.95 12.46 -4.65
CA PHE A 3 9.85 11.82 -5.39
C PHE A 3 8.62 11.52 -4.55
N PHE A 4 8.78 10.99 -3.33
CA PHE A 4 7.65 10.68 -2.45
C PHE A 4 6.83 11.91 -2.05
N LYS A 5 7.41 13.13 -2.11
CA LYS A 5 6.64 14.37 -1.88
C LYS A 5 5.63 14.67 -3.00
N LEU A 6 5.73 13.97 -4.13
CA LEU A 6 4.81 14.10 -5.27
C LEU A 6 3.62 13.13 -5.19
N ILE A 7 3.66 12.17 -4.26
CA ILE A 7 2.57 11.23 -4.00
C ILE A 7 1.99 11.59 -2.63
N PRO A 8 0.89 12.36 -2.56
CA PRO A 8 0.38 12.87 -1.29
C PRO A 8 -0.03 11.78 -0.30
N GLU A 9 -0.34 10.58 -0.79
CA GLU A 9 -0.67 9.40 0.01
C GLU A 9 0.56 8.70 0.63
N VAL A 10 1.79 9.11 0.28
CA VAL A 10 3.01 8.52 0.82
C VAL A 10 3.51 9.30 2.04
N GLN A 11 3.77 8.56 3.12
CA GLN A 11 4.67 8.98 4.19
C GLN A 11 5.95 8.15 4.10
N ALA A 12 7.11 8.82 4.05
CA ALA A 12 8.40 8.15 3.98
C ALA A 12 9.29 8.57 5.16
N TYR A 13 9.95 7.59 5.77
CA TYR A 13 10.91 7.80 6.85
C TYR A 13 12.06 6.81 6.71
N ALA A 14 13.29 7.33 6.58
CA ALA A 14 14.49 6.57 6.25
C ALA A 14 14.28 5.62 5.03
N ASP A 15 14.39 4.31 5.22
CA ASP A 15 14.22 3.26 4.22
C ASP A 15 12.77 2.73 4.11
N TYR A 16 11.87 3.19 4.98
CA TYR A 16 10.47 2.77 5.00
C TYR A 16 9.56 3.82 4.36
N CYS A 17 8.50 3.35 3.71
CA CYS A 17 7.39 4.19 3.30
C CYS A 17 6.05 3.50 3.54
N THR A 18 5.03 4.31 3.81
CA THR A 18 3.66 3.88 4.05
C THR A 18 2.76 4.63 3.07
N LEU A 19 1.86 3.88 2.44
CA LEU A 19 0.82 4.39 1.57
C LEU A 19 -0.52 4.30 2.30
N ALA A 20 -1.26 5.41 2.37
CA ALA A 20 -2.57 5.44 3.01
C ALA A 20 -3.62 6.02 2.05
N PHE A 21 -4.62 5.20 1.73
CA PHE A 21 -5.72 5.60 0.84
C PHE A 21 -7.05 5.51 1.59
N PRO A 22 -7.86 6.59 1.59
CA PRO A 22 -9.24 6.47 2.02
C PRO A 22 -9.99 5.58 1.03
N CYS A 23 -10.73 4.61 1.54
CA CYS A 23 -11.49 3.66 0.75
C CYS A 23 -12.97 3.77 1.12
N ASP A 24 -13.82 4.19 0.18
CA ASP A 24 -15.27 4.03 0.29
C ASP A 24 -15.65 2.65 -0.28
N ARG A 25 -16.62 1.98 0.34
CA ARG A 25 -17.16 0.72 -0.15
C ARG A 25 -17.69 0.82 -1.59
N ARG A 26 -18.21 1.98 -1.99
CA ARG A 26 -18.73 2.19 -3.35
C ARG A 26 -17.61 2.27 -4.39
N ASP A 27 -16.45 2.80 -3.98
CA ASP A 27 -15.35 3.16 -4.88
C ASP A 27 -14.08 2.34 -4.55
N TRP A 28 -14.26 1.14 -4.00
CA TRP A 28 -13.14 0.31 -3.54
C TRP A 28 -12.26 -0.14 -4.71
N GLN A 29 -12.85 -0.40 -5.89
CA GLN A 29 -12.10 -0.75 -7.10
C GLN A 29 -11.24 0.41 -7.59
N ASP A 30 -11.78 1.63 -7.57
CA ASP A 30 -11.03 2.84 -7.93
C ASP A 30 -9.89 3.09 -6.94
N THR A 31 -10.11 2.80 -5.66
CA THR A 31 -9.08 2.87 -4.63
C THR A 31 -7.95 1.86 -4.89
N VAL A 32 -8.28 0.62 -5.23
CA VAL A 32 -7.28 -0.41 -5.62
C VAL A 32 -6.51 0.02 -6.87
N CYS A 33 -7.19 0.58 -7.87
CA CYS A 33 -6.56 1.13 -9.07
C CYS A 33 -5.55 2.23 -8.73
N ARG A 34 -5.92 3.17 -7.85
CA ARG A 34 -5.04 4.25 -7.38
C ARG A 34 -3.84 3.74 -6.60
N ILE A 35 -4.02 2.73 -5.74
CA ILE A 35 -2.93 2.07 -5.02
C ILE A 35 -1.95 1.47 -6.01
N ASN A 36 -2.43 0.67 -6.97
CA ASN A 36 -1.57 0.02 -7.96
C ASN A 36 -0.84 1.04 -8.83
N LEU A 37 -1.51 2.13 -9.25
CA LEU A 37 -0.86 3.21 -9.99
C LEU A 37 0.26 3.88 -9.19
N ALA A 38 0.05 4.12 -7.89
CA ALA A 38 1.09 4.65 -7.01
C ALA A 38 2.26 3.67 -6.85
N LEU A 39 1.97 2.37 -6.68
CA LEU A 39 3.01 1.34 -6.59
C LEU A 39 3.82 1.23 -7.89
N ASP A 40 3.19 1.27 -9.06
CA ASP A 40 3.86 1.25 -10.37
C ASP A 40 4.77 2.47 -10.55
N ASN A 41 4.32 3.64 -10.11
CA ASN A 41 5.15 4.86 -10.11
C ASN A 41 6.36 4.71 -9.17
N ILE A 42 6.17 4.11 -8.00
CA ILE A 42 7.25 3.84 -7.04
C ILE A 42 8.26 2.84 -7.62
N VAL A 43 7.79 1.75 -8.25
CA VAL A 43 8.64 0.75 -8.91
C VAL A 43 9.42 1.37 -10.08
N THR A 44 8.77 2.19 -10.89
CA THR A 44 9.42 2.88 -12.01
C THR A 44 10.50 3.83 -11.52
N TRP A 45 10.20 4.60 -10.46
CA TRP A 45 11.18 5.46 -9.82
C TRP A 45 12.33 4.65 -9.20
N SER A 46 12.03 3.59 -8.45
CA SER A 46 13.04 2.79 -7.75
C SER A 46 14.00 2.14 -8.75
N SER A 47 13.47 1.57 -9.84
CA SER A 47 14.26 1.03 -10.95
C SER A 47 15.20 2.08 -11.57
N ARG A 48 14.69 3.28 -11.86
CA ARG A 48 15.49 4.38 -12.43
C ARG A 48 16.64 4.81 -11.52
N TRP A 49 16.44 4.76 -10.20
CA TRP A 49 17.42 5.21 -9.21
C TRP A 49 18.17 4.05 -8.54
N GLN A 50 18.04 2.83 -9.06
CA GLN A 50 18.69 1.62 -8.53
C GLN A 50 18.38 1.37 -7.04
N VAL A 51 17.18 1.72 -6.62
CA VAL A 51 16.64 1.40 -5.29
C VAL A 51 15.89 0.08 -5.38
N SER A 52 16.29 -0.91 -4.60
CA SER A 52 15.55 -2.17 -4.49
C SER A 52 14.40 -2.01 -3.52
N LEU A 53 13.20 -2.36 -3.94
CA LEU A 53 12.08 -2.59 -3.04
C LEU A 53 12.21 -4.00 -2.44
N ALA A 54 11.55 -4.22 -1.30
CA ALA A 54 11.54 -5.52 -0.62
C ALA A 54 10.11 -6.07 -0.58
N PRO A 55 9.59 -6.69 -1.65
CA PRO A 55 8.21 -7.19 -1.72
C PRO A 55 7.85 -8.11 -0.56
N ASP A 56 8.80 -8.93 -0.12
CA ASP A 56 8.60 -9.89 0.98
C ASP A 56 8.44 -9.21 2.35
N LYS A 57 8.85 -7.94 2.47
CA LYS A 57 8.65 -7.10 3.65
C LYS A 57 7.47 -6.13 3.49
N THR A 58 6.90 -6.02 2.29
CA THR A 58 5.77 -5.13 2.04
C THR A 58 4.50 -5.77 2.58
N GLN A 59 3.82 -5.02 3.46
CA GLN A 59 2.60 -5.45 4.11
C GLN A 59 1.43 -4.56 3.68
N ALA A 60 0.23 -5.13 3.62
CA ALA A 60 -1.01 -4.40 3.30
C ALA A 60 -2.07 -4.71 4.35
N LEU A 61 -2.75 -3.67 4.85
CA LEU A 61 -3.82 -3.75 5.83
C LEU A 61 -5.03 -2.95 5.35
N LEU A 62 -6.22 -3.52 5.50
CA LEU A 62 -7.48 -2.79 5.29
C LEU A 62 -8.10 -2.47 6.64
N ILE A 63 -8.10 -1.19 7.01
CA ILE A 63 -8.66 -0.71 8.28
C ILE A 63 -10.12 -0.29 8.07
N SER A 64 -11.04 -0.81 8.87
CA SER A 64 -12.45 -0.44 8.81
C SER A 64 -13.14 -0.52 10.16
N ARG A 65 -14.03 0.44 10.42
CA ARG A 65 -14.87 0.43 11.63
C ARG A 65 -16.08 -0.51 11.53
N ARG A 66 -16.36 -1.06 10.34
CA ARG A 66 -17.53 -1.93 10.09
C ARG A 66 -17.06 -3.34 9.71
N GLN A 67 -17.61 -4.36 10.37
CA GLN A 67 -17.34 -5.78 10.11
C GLN A 67 -17.84 -6.27 8.73
N ASP A 68 -18.74 -5.53 8.09
CA ASP A 68 -19.35 -5.87 6.78
C ASP A 68 -18.40 -5.84 5.57
N ILE A 69 -17.12 -5.51 5.77
CA ILE A 69 -16.10 -5.54 4.72
C ILE A 69 -15.72 -6.96 4.29
N THR A 70 -16.03 -7.97 5.10
CA THR A 70 -15.80 -9.39 4.81
C THR A 70 -16.46 -9.89 3.51
N ASN A 71 -17.45 -9.15 2.99
CA ASN A 71 -18.13 -9.47 1.73
C ASN A 71 -17.52 -8.80 0.50
N LEU A 72 -16.48 -7.97 0.65
CA LEU A 72 -15.76 -7.44 -0.50
C LEU A 72 -14.81 -8.51 -1.05
N PRO A 73 -14.72 -8.67 -2.37
CA PRO A 73 -13.70 -9.53 -2.95
C PRO A 73 -12.31 -9.01 -2.56
N ALA A 74 -11.37 -9.93 -2.38
CA ALA A 74 -10.01 -9.57 -1.99
C ALA A 74 -9.41 -8.59 -3.02
N PRO A 75 -8.89 -7.43 -2.59
CA PRO A 75 -8.31 -6.47 -3.51
C PRO A 75 -7.02 -7.02 -4.12
N ASP A 76 -6.90 -6.91 -5.44
CA ASP A 76 -5.70 -7.30 -6.18
C ASP A 76 -4.68 -6.15 -6.16
N ILE A 77 -3.97 -6.03 -5.04
CA ILE A 77 -2.87 -5.08 -4.89
C ILE A 77 -1.58 -5.76 -5.32
N ARG A 78 -0.80 -5.13 -6.19
CA ARG A 78 0.42 -5.72 -6.76
C ARG A 78 1.63 -4.81 -6.61
N LEU A 79 2.76 -5.41 -6.28
CA LEU A 79 4.08 -4.77 -6.26
C LEU A 79 5.05 -5.61 -7.09
N GLU A 80 5.66 -5.00 -8.12
CA GLU A 80 6.56 -5.70 -9.04
C GLU A 80 5.91 -6.96 -9.68
N GLY A 81 4.61 -6.88 -9.95
CA GLY A 81 3.81 -7.99 -10.48
C GLY A 81 3.45 -9.08 -9.46
N ARG A 82 3.92 -9.01 -8.22
CA ARG A 82 3.55 -9.92 -7.13
C ARG A 82 2.32 -9.40 -6.39
N SER A 83 1.35 -10.27 -6.14
CA SER A 83 0.19 -9.91 -5.33
C SER A 83 0.59 -9.75 -3.85
N LEU A 84 0.17 -8.65 -3.23
CA LEU A 84 0.38 -8.38 -1.82
C LEU A 84 -0.82 -8.89 -1.03
N PRO A 85 -0.64 -9.91 -0.15
CA PRO A 85 -1.75 -10.41 0.65
C PRO A 85 -2.17 -9.36 1.68
N LEU A 86 -3.49 -9.19 1.84
CA LEU A 86 -4.01 -8.45 2.97
C LEU A 86 -3.75 -9.21 4.26
N GLN A 87 -3.15 -8.52 5.23
CA GLN A 87 -2.88 -9.04 6.56
C GLN A 87 -3.92 -8.48 7.54
N ARG A 88 -4.10 -9.15 8.69
CA ARG A 88 -4.96 -8.67 9.79
C ARG A 88 -4.25 -7.68 10.70
N SER A 89 -2.93 -7.72 10.69
CA SER A 89 -2.08 -6.77 11.40
C SER A 89 -0.80 -6.53 10.62
N ILE A 90 -0.23 -5.33 10.78
CA ILE A 90 1.05 -4.93 10.19
C ILE A 90 1.87 -4.18 11.24
N SER A 91 3.20 -4.19 11.08
CA SER A 91 4.11 -3.46 11.96
C SER A 91 4.76 -2.30 11.22
N ILE A 92 4.59 -1.09 11.74
CA ILE A 92 5.19 0.13 11.20
C ILE A 92 6.03 0.76 12.30
N PHE A 93 7.34 0.82 12.13
CA PHE A 93 8.30 1.33 13.12
C PHE A 93 8.17 0.73 14.53
N GLY A 94 7.83 -0.57 14.61
CA GLY A 94 7.65 -1.27 15.88
C GLY A 94 6.30 -1.03 16.57
N VAL A 95 5.41 -0.24 15.94
CA VAL A 95 4.00 -0.12 16.35
C VAL A 95 3.18 -1.11 15.55
N GLU A 96 2.41 -1.95 16.23
CA GLU A 96 1.48 -2.87 15.60
C GLU A 96 0.13 -2.18 15.36
N PHE A 97 -0.39 -2.35 14.16
CA PHE A 97 -1.72 -1.92 13.75
C PHE A 97 -2.54 -3.16 13.42
N ASP A 98 -3.73 -3.26 13.98
CA ASP A 98 -4.72 -4.29 13.66
C ASP A 98 -5.95 -3.67 12.97
N ALA A 99 -6.71 -4.53 12.28
CA ALA A 99 -7.96 -4.17 11.60
C ALA A 99 -9.20 -4.47 12.46
#